data_AF-A0A822A3K4-F1
#
_entry.id   AF-A0A822A3K4-F1
#
_cell.length_a   1.000
_cell.length_b   1.000
_cell.length_c   1.000
_cell.angle_alpha   90.00
_cell.angle_beta   90.00
_cell.angle_gamma   90.00
#
_symmetry.space_group_name_H-M   'P 1'
#
loop_
_entity.id
_entity.type
_entity.pdbx_description
1 polymer ?
#
loop_
_entity_poly.entity_id
_entity_poly.type
_entity_poly.pdbx_seq_one_letter_code
_entity_poly.pdbx_strand_id
1 'polypeptide(L)'
;MVLSLNTIDDFTTLVPHLIYFRAKLAEISFTVATKILFLRLPSNLRELSLSTWSIEYANGDLWETVLSSKFSHLKHFHLIISLDQIPHNYVTASHADLDNIVKSFNQSKYFLDHHWNVLINVNEHDRLKLVLHTVPYPIENFQTTLYDIRRCTSSPLTIKSAYRYVSKLNLVLHNDLASLSNDNNEYRYFSNVEQFSLYSNLMNDCRQFQSIEYFKNLKNIVNLSNITLLNCPEDTRQYPIELINLLLNHIPKLKSLIVPYRLYTCLKTQSIYNLKSLTLIFTIYSSISPPATRMRHLLTSHQILTNELILELIQTSLSLYSELQTLTLIVRDLDSFDNQFSEWLKTKILIEKNILYDLLIMFINQTHITKFDILPNEILLEIFEYLPTVNIFETFFYLNQRYNRLLLSIRLRIDLLNISKQIFDYYNYFLFPIASQCIISLRCEDIFDRLIHHIHLSNFISLEYLTITNIKKSTLQYIIPHLKKFPNLIYLNLQISNELINNNELYFEESMPSIEKCILNFNKRIIIEGDHCYSNLKYLTINQYHINDLLSFLHIYTPQLHHLTITLNDDYNSIKLLPKIENKHNLETLIIKECRIPFDRIEQLILISLPYLKRLHINAIGIGYADGK
;
A
#
# COMPACT_ATOMS: atom_id res chain seq x y z
N MET A 1 0.95 9.47 -3.70
CA MET A 1 1.89 9.56 -4.83
C MET A 1 3.24 9.05 -4.35
N VAL A 2 3.62 7.82 -4.73
CA VAL A 2 4.90 7.18 -4.38
C VAL A 2 5.78 7.30 -5.62
N LEU A 3 6.85 8.10 -5.55
CA LEU A 3 7.79 8.31 -6.64
C LEU A 3 9.02 7.43 -6.42
N SER A 4 9.31 6.52 -7.36
CA SER A 4 10.63 5.91 -7.52
C SER A 4 11.47 6.83 -8.39
N LEU A 5 12.59 7.32 -7.86
CA LEU A 5 13.45 8.35 -8.44
C LEU A 5 14.49 7.74 -9.40
N ASN A 6 14.30 7.85 -10.73
CA ASN A 6 15.30 7.39 -11.70
C ASN A 6 15.98 8.50 -12.52
N THR A 7 15.52 9.76 -12.48
CA THR A 7 16.26 10.89 -13.08
C THR A 7 16.00 12.17 -12.30
N ILE A 8 17.07 12.81 -11.83
CA ILE A 8 17.08 13.90 -10.84
C ILE A 8 17.05 15.30 -11.47
N ASP A 9 17.14 15.38 -12.80
CA ASP A 9 17.30 16.65 -13.51
C ASP A 9 16.03 17.50 -13.62
N ASP A 10 14.85 16.95 -13.29
CA ASP A 10 13.56 17.67 -13.42
C ASP A 10 13.13 18.46 -12.16
N PHE A 11 13.87 18.41 -11.04
CA PHE A 11 13.42 19.01 -9.78
C PHE A 11 13.66 20.52 -9.66
N THR A 12 14.60 21.09 -10.43
CA THR A 12 15.05 22.49 -10.26
C THR A 12 14.07 23.56 -10.74
N THR A 13 13.04 23.18 -11.51
CA THR A 13 12.11 24.14 -12.12
C THR A 13 10.75 24.24 -11.43
N LEU A 14 10.39 23.33 -10.50
CA LEU A 14 8.97 23.10 -10.24
C LEU A 14 8.32 23.78 -9.03
N VAL A 15 8.98 24.14 -7.92
CA VAL A 15 8.24 24.78 -6.80
C VAL A 15 9.10 25.68 -5.87
N PRO A 16 9.32 26.97 -6.18
CA PRO A 16 9.97 27.92 -5.25
C PRO A 16 9.16 28.18 -3.95
N HIS A 17 7.92 27.69 -3.88
CA HIS A 17 7.03 27.82 -2.72
C HIS A 17 6.82 26.50 -1.96
N LEU A 18 7.72 25.52 -2.09
CA LEU A 18 7.57 24.24 -1.40
C LEU A 18 7.74 24.42 0.11
N ILE A 19 6.66 24.25 0.87
CA ILE A 19 6.66 24.37 2.34
C ILE A 19 6.84 22.99 3.02
N TYR A 20 6.48 21.91 2.33
CA TYR A 20 6.46 20.53 2.82
C TYR A 20 7.16 19.60 1.85
N PHE A 21 8.08 18.75 2.33
CA PHE A 21 8.75 17.72 1.52
C PHE A 21 8.75 16.37 2.22
N ARG A 22 8.33 15.32 1.50
CA ARG A 22 8.39 13.93 1.95
C ARG A 22 9.08 13.04 0.92
N ALA A 23 10.14 12.32 1.31
CA ALA A 23 10.87 11.44 0.40
C ALA A 23 11.31 10.12 1.04
N LYS A 24 11.47 9.10 0.19
CA LYS A 24 12.08 7.81 0.53
C LYS A 24 13.43 7.69 -0.20
N LEU A 25 14.54 7.68 0.54
CA LEU A 25 15.91 7.65 0.04
C LEU A 25 16.48 6.24 0.21
N ALA A 26 16.08 5.32 -0.67
CA ALA A 26 16.69 4.00 -0.77
C ALA A 26 18.00 4.12 -1.57
N GLU A 27 19.08 3.49 -1.10
CA GLU A 27 20.36 3.33 -1.82
C GLU A 27 21.14 4.63 -2.17
N ILE A 28 20.69 5.79 -1.70
CA ILE A 28 21.41 7.08 -1.87
C ILE A 28 22.20 7.39 -0.60
N SER A 29 23.53 7.51 -0.70
CA SER A 29 24.37 7.92 0.43
C SER A 29 24.06 9.35 0.89
N PHE A 30 24.32 9.64 2.17
CA PHE A 30 24.03 10.97 2.74
C PHE A 30 24.77 12.09 1.98
N THR A 31 26.02 11.83 1.58
CA THR A 31 26.85 12.77 0.81
C THR A 31 26.24 13.08 -0.55
N VAL A 32 25.70 12.06 -1.24
CA VAL A 32 25.06 12.24 -2.54
C VAL A 32 23.73 12.99 -2.37
N ALA A 33 22.90 12.60 -1.40
CA ALA A 33 21.65 13.31 -1.10
C ALA A 33 21.89 14.78 -0.73
N THR A 34 22.94 15.08 0.02
CA THR A 34 23.29 16.46 0.35
C THR A 34 23.60 17.26 -0.90
N LYS A 35 24.50 16.77 -1.76
CA LYS A 35 24.93 17.48 -2.98
C LYS A 35 23.82 17.64 -4.01
N ILE A 36 22.94 16.65 -4.09
CA ILE A 36 22.00 16.54 -5.21
C ILE A 36 20.59 16.97 -4.81
N LEU A 37 20.11 16.56 -3.64
CA LEU A 37 18.74 16.80 -3.19
C LEU A 37 18.66 18.01 -2.27
N PHE A 38 19.37 18.00 -1.14
CA PHE A 38 19.19 19.02 -0.10
C PHE A 38 19.65 20.40 -0.54
N LEU A 39 20.71 20.49 -1.36
CA LEU A 39 21.13 21.76 -1.96
C LEU A 39 20.08 22.38 -2.90
N ARG A 40 19.17 21.57 -3.45
CA ARG A 40 18.13 22.01 -4.41
C ARG A 40 16.78 22.31 -3.75
N LEU A 41 16.56 21.91 -2.49
CA LEU A 41 15.33 22.24 -1.77
C LEU A 41 15.32 23.73 -1.37
N PRO A 42 14.14 24.38 -1.36
CA PRO A 42 14.07 25.80 -1.04
C PRO A 42 14.30 26.03 0.46
N SER A 43 14.94 27.15 0.80
CA SER A 43 15.32 27.48 2.18
C SER A 43 14.14 27.85 3.09
N ASN A 44 12.98 28.13 2.51
CA ASN A 44 11.73 28.44 3.23
C ASN A 44 10.92 27.19 3.63
N LEU A 45 11.48 25.99 3.44
CA LEU A 45 10.87 24.73 3.84
C LEU A 45 10.56 24.73 5.34
N ARG A 46 9.31 24.43 5.72
CA ARG A 46 8.87 24.38 7.12
C ARG A 46 8.79 22.96 7.67
N GLU A 47 8.60 21.97 6.80
CA GLU A 47 8.54 20.56 7.19
C GLU A 47 9.32 19.66 6.23
N LEU A 48 10.13 18.78 6.82
CA LEU A 48 10.96 17.80 6.12
C LEU A 48 10.73 16.42 6.74
N SER A 49 10.13 15.50 5.98
CA SER A 49 9.95 14.10 6.38
C SER A 49 10.68 13.15 5.45
N LEU A 50 11.57 12.33 6.00
CA LEU A 50 12.41 11.42 5.22
C LEU A 50 12.27 10.01 5.74
N SER A 51 12.31 9.04 4.82
CA SER A 51 12.53 7.64 5.16
C SER A 51 13.72 7.09 4.38
N THR A 52 14.57 6.29 5.01
CA THR A 52 15.77 5.71 4.39
C THR A 52 16.12 4.37 5.00
N TRP A 53 17.01 3.62 4.34
CA TRP A 53 17.60 2.38 4.83
C TRP A 53 19.09 2.52 5.14
N SER A 54 19.68 3.70 4.91
CA SER A 54 21.11 3.93 5.13
C SER A 54 21.37 4.45 6.55
N ILE A 55 22.26 3.77 7.26
CA ILE A 55 22.71 4.19 8.61
C ILE A 55 23.50 5.49 8.58
N GLU A 56 24.02 5.92 7.43
CA GLU A 56 24.75 7.20 7.30
C GLU A 56 23.89 8.41 7.69
N TYR A 57 22.57 8.29 7.54
CA TYR A 57 21.62 9.33 7.94
C TYR A 57 21.43 9.41 9.46
N ALA A 58 21.97 8.46 10.23
CA ALA A 58 21.90 8.40 11.68
C ALA A 58 23.06 9.18 12.35
N ASN A 59 23.39 10.38 11.84
CA ASN A 59 24.47 11.20 12.35
C ASN A 59 24.00 12.65 12.56
N GLY A 60 23.95 13.07 13.83
CA GLY A 60 23.50 14.42 14.22
C GLY A 60 24.34 15.56 13.65
N ASP A 61 25.67 15.40 13.60
CA ASP A 61 26.60 16.45 13.13
C ASP A 61 26.45 16.71 11.62
N LEU A 62 26.23 15.64 10.85
CA LEU A 62 25.94 15.74 9.42
C LEU A 62 24.63 16.49 9.18
N TRP A 63 23.59 16.17 9.95
CA TRP A 63 22.32 16.86 9.88
C TRP A 63 22.41 18.30 10.32
N GLU A 64 23.13 18.61 11.40
CA GLU A 64 23.37 19.97 11.85
C GLU A 64 23.93 20.85 10.73
N THR A 65 24.93 20.35 10.01
CA THR A 65 25.56 21.08 8.91
C THR A 65 24.54 21.41 7.81
N VAL A 66 23.69 20.45 7.45
CA VAL A 66 22.66 20.64 6.40
C VAL A 66 21.53 21.56 6.88
N LEU A 67 21.00 21.32 8.09
CA LEU A 67 19.88 22.06 8.65
C LEU A 67 20.23 23.52 8.92
N SER A 68 21.37 23.77 9.57
CA SER A 68 21.84 25.13 9.89
C SER A 68 22.15 25.95 8.63
N SER A 69 22.67 25.33 7.58
CA SER A 69 23.07 26.05 6.36
C SER A 69 21.93 26.27 5.36
N LYS A 70 20.91 25.41 5.35
CA LYS A 70 19.85 25.44 4.32
C LYS A 70 18.44 25.64 4.84
N PHE A 71 18.12 25.15 6.03
CA PHE A 71 16.73 25.02 6.48
C PHE A 71 16.47 25.83 7.75
N SER A 72 16.90 27.08 7.78
CA SER A 72 16.72 27.99 8.94
C SER A 72 15.26 28.27 9.33
N HIS A 73 14.31 27.95 8.45
CA HIS A 73 12.87 28.09 8.71
C HIS A 73 12.16 26.77 9.02
N LEU A 74 12.92 25.67 9.14
CA LEU A 74 12.36 24.35 9.40
C LEU A 74 11.78 24.30 10.82
N LYS A 75 10.48 24.01 10.90
CA LYS A 75 9.76 23.84 12.16
C LYS A 75 9.63 22.39 12.56
N HIS A 76 9.55 21.50 11.56
CA HIS A 76 9.32 20.07 11.76
C HIS A 76 10.31 19.24 10.95
N PHE A 77 10.98 18.30 11.61
CA PHE A 77 11.88 17.35 10.98
C PHE A 77 11.55 15.93 11.46
N HIS A 78 11.35 15.02 10.51
CA HIS A 78 10.99 13.64 10.82
C HIS A 78 11.82 12.70 9.96
N LEU A 79 12.63 11.85 10.58
CA LEU A 79 13.53 10.94 9.88
C LEU A 79 13.30 9.50 10.35
N ILE A 80 12.88 8.66 9.42
CA ILE A 80 12.66 7.22 9.62
C ILE A 80 13.82 6.47 8.97
N ILE A 81 14.59 5.73 9.76
CA ILE A 81 15.65 4.85 9.26
C ILE A 81 15.22 3.42 9.53
N SER A 82 14.79 2.71 8.49
CA SER A 82 14.46 1.28 8.62
C SER A 82 15.71 0.45 8.33
N LEU A 83 16.21 -0.31 9.32
CA LEU A 83 17.39 -1.16 9.15
C LEU A 83 17.00 -2.61 8.76
N ASP A 84 15.72 -2.85 8.51
CA ASP A 84 15.12 -4.14 8.14
C ASP A 84 15.57 -4.67 6.78
N GLN A 85 16.00 -3.76 5.89
CA GLN A 85 16.44 -4.08 4.52
C GLN A 85 17.97 -4.11 4.35
N ILE A 86 18.74 -3.86 5.41
CA ILE A 86 20.19 -3.98 5.34
C ILE A 86 20.53 -5.48 5.25
N PRO A 87 21.33 -5.92 4.26
CA PRO A 87 21.73 -7.31 4.12
C PRO A 87 22.30 -7.86 5.43
N HIS A 88 21.96 -9.11 5.77
CA HIS A 88 22.31 -9.81 7.03
C HIS A 88 23.80 -9.79 7.43
N ASN A 89 24.67 -9.30 6.54
CA ASN A 89 26.12 -9.24 6.70
C ASN A 89 26.57 -7.96 7.42
N TYR A 90 25.71 -6.94 7.53
CA TYR A 90 25.96 -5.81 8.43
C TYR A 90 25.53 -6.22 9.83
N VAL A 91 26.54 -6.35 10.69
CA VAL A 91 26.45 -6.60 12.12
C VAL A 91 25.27 -5.82 12.69
N THR A 92 24.35 -6.52 13.37
CA THR A 92 23.28 -5.92 14.15
C THR A 92 23.87 -4.77 14.96
N ALA A 93 23.45 -3.53 14.67
CA ALA A 93 23.97 -2.36 15.36
C ALA A 93 23.93 -2.61 16.87
N SER A 94 25.08 -2.52 17.52
CA SER A 94 25.16 -2.81 18.94
C SER A 94 24.37 -1.75 19.71
N HIS A 95 23.98 -2.10 20.92
CA HIS A 95 23.39 -1.17 21.87
C HIS A 95 24.21 0.13 22.06
N ALA A 96 25.54 0.02 22.01
CA ALA A 96 26.43 1.18 22.11
C ALA A 96 26.38 2.08 20.85
N ASP A 97 26.19 1.49 19.67
CA ASP A 97 26.07 2.24 18.42
C ASP A 97 24.79 3.08 18.42
N LEU A 98 23.68 2.53 18.90
CA LEU A 98 22.42 3.26 19.05
C LEU A 98 22.56 4.43 20.04
N ASP A 99 23.23 4.22 21.18
CA ASP A 99 23.48 5.28 22.16
C ASP A 99 24.35 6.41 21.59
N ASN A 100 25.36 6.06 20.79
CA ASN A 100 26.20 7.03 20.08
C ASN A 100 25.40 7.84 19.05
N ILE A 101 24.46 7.21 18.32
CA ILE A 101 23.56 7.89 17.41
C ILE A 101 22.72 8.91 18.18
N VAL A 102 22.00 8.51 19.25
CA VAL A 102 21.20 9.45 20.07
C VAL A 102 22.07 10.60 20.55
N LYS A 103 23.26 10.27 21.08
CA LYS A 103 24.18 11.24 21.63
C LYS A 103 24.63 12.26 20.58
N SER A 104 24.89 11.83 19.34
CA SER A 104 25.27 12.74 18.24
C SER A 104 24.17 13.79 17.98
N PHE A 105 22.90 13.37 17.95
CA PHE A 105 21.80 14.32 17.75
C PHE A 105 21.58 15.23 18.96
N ASN A 106 21.68 14.69 20.19
CA ASN A 106 21.48 15.49 21.40
C ASN A 106 22.64 16.45 21.71
N GLN A 107 23.83 16.18 21.19
CA GLN A 107 25.00 17.07 21.30
C GLN A 107 25.04 18.13 20.20
N SER A 108 24.27 17.95 19.13
CA SER A 108 24.15 18.93 18.05
C SER A 108 23.59 20.25 18.59
N LYS A 109 24.30 21.34 18.31
CA LYS A 109 23.89 22.68 18.77
C LYS A 109 22.59 23.09 18.10
N TYR A 110 22.42 22.81 16.80
CA TYR A 110 21.17 23.09 16.10
C TYR A 110 19.95 22.44 16.77
N PHE A 111 20.04 21.18 17.17
CA PHE A 111 18.95 20.47 17.84
C PHE A 111 18.66 21.04 19.23
N LEU A 112 19.71 21.39 19.99
CA LEU A 112 19.59 22.04 21.29
C LEU A 112 18.91 23.41 21.21
N ASP A 113 19.37 24.26 20.28
CA ASP A 113 18.87 25.62 20.07
C ASP A 113 17.39 25.64 19.64
N HIS A 114 16.95 24.62 18.91
CA HIS A 114 15.56 24.47 18.47
C HIS A 114 14.70 23.66 19.46
N HIS A 115 15.26 23.22 20.59
CA HIS A 115 14.60 22.35 21.58
C HIS A 115 14.05 21.04 20.97
N TRP A 116 14.73 20.50 19.98
CA TRP A 116 14.36 19.25 19.32
C TRP A 116 14.84 18.06 20.14
N ASN A 117 13.90 17.21 20.55
CA ASN A 117 14.21 15.98 21.27
C ASN A 117 14.27 14.82 20.32
N VAL A 118 15.32 14.00 20.40
CA VAL A 118 15.48 12.80 19.59
C VAL A 118 14.99 11.56 20.33
N LEU A 119 14.02 10.88 19.73
CA LEU A 119 13.54 9.58 20.16
C LEU A 119 14.14 8.51 19.26
N ILE A 120 14.46 7.34 19.81
CA ILE A 120 14.73 6.13 19.04
C ILE A 120 13.73 5.07 19.50
N ASN A 121 12.96 4.55 18.55
CA ASN A 121 12.21 3.31 18.72
C ASN A 121 13.12 2.15 18.31
N VAL A 122 13.10 1.05 19.07
CA VAL A 122 13.85 -0.17 18.77
C VAL A 122 12.91 -1.33 19.00
N ASN A 123 12.33 -1.85 17.93
CA ASN A 123 11.54 -3.07 18.00
C ASN A 123 12.51 -4.26 17.97
N GLU A 124 12.59 -4.99 19.09
CA GLU A 124 13.47 -6.17 19.21
C GLU A 124 13.04 -7.33 18.31
N HIS A 125 11.74 -7.39 17.95
CA HIS A 125 11.16 -8.53 17.23
C HIS A 125 11.09 -8.34 15.70
N ASP A 126 11.11 -7.10 15.18
CA ASP A 126 10.91 -6.80 13.74
C ASP A 126 12.15 -6.29 12.99
N ARG A 127 13.36 -6.51 13.50
CA ARG A 127 14.59 -5.84 13.03
C ARG A 127 14.55 -4.34 13.36
N LEU A 128 15.74 -3.77 13.60
CA LEU A 128 15.92 -2.43 14.16
C LEU A 128 15.29 -1.36 13.25
N LYS A 129 14.23 -0.68 13.69
CA LYS A 129 13.68 0.49 12.99
C LYS A 129 13.88 1.74 13.83
N LEU A 130 14.86 2.55 13.48
CA LEU A 130 15.20 3.79 14.16
C LEU A 130 14.30 4.93 13.64
N VAL A 131 13.46 5.48 14.50
CA VAL A 131 12.54 6.58 14.15
C VAL A 131 12.90 7.83 14.95
N LEU A 132 13.49 8.82 14.27
CA LEU A 132 13.88 10.11 14.83
C LEU A 132 12.73 11.11 14.65
N HIS A 133 12.15 11.53 15.77
CA HIS A 133 11.16 12.60 15.82
C HIS A 133 11.82 13.91 16.28
N THR A 134 11.28 15.08 15.89
CA THR A 134 11.60 16.37 16.51
C THR A 134 10.40 16.93 17.25
N VAL A 135 10.64 17.67 18.34
CA VAL A 135 9.60 18.32 19.16
C VAL A 135 9.61 19.84 18.92
N PRO A 136 8.44 20.51 18.82
CA PRO A 136 7.11 19.93 18.85
C PRO A 136 6.74 19.35 17.49
N TYR A 137 6.75 18.02 17.39
CA TYR A 137 5.69 17.32 16.70
C TYR A 137 4.38 17.75 17.40
N PRO A 138 3.22 17.82 16.75
CA PRO A 138 1.97 18.02 17.45
C PRO A 138 1.76 16.85 18.43
N ILE A 139 2.25 17.02 19.66
CA ILE A 139 2.24 16.05 20.76
C ILE A 139 0.80 15.83 21.29
N GLU A 140 -0.18 16.56 20.75
CA GLU A 140 -1.59 16.29 21.01
C GLU A 140 -1.95 14.83 20.71
N ASN A 141 -1.36 14.20 19.69
CA ASN A 141 -1.61 12.80 19.32
C ASN A 141 -0.32 11.97 19.34
N PHE A 142 0.03 11.39 20.49
CA PHE A 142 1.17 10.49 20.62
C PHE A 142 0.74 9.02 20.47
N GLN A 143 1.31 8.31 19.49
CA GLN A 143 1.12 6.87 19.34
C GLN A 143 2.40 6.14 19.72
N THR A 144 2.29 5.14 20.59
CA THR A 144 3.42 4.35 21.07
C THR A 144 3.06 2.87 21.20
N THR A 145 3.97 2.02 20.75
CA THR A 145 4.00 0.58 21.06
C THR A 145 4.76 0.39 22.38
N LEU A 146 4.33 -0.53 23.24
CA LEU A 146 5.03 -0.81 24.52
C LEU A 146 6.30 -1.67 24.35
N TYR A 147 6.60 -2.07 23.11
CA TYR A 147 7.69 -2.99 22.78
C TYR A 147 9.08 -2.38 22.78
N ASP A 148 9.19 -1.06 22.78
CA ASP A 148 10.48 -0.47 22.53
C ASP A 148 11.29 -0.33 23.82
N ILE A 149 12.47 -0.94 23.84
CA ILE A 149 13.60 -0.42 24.61
C ILE A 149 13.93 0.96 24.00
N ARG A 150 13.15 1.97 24.38
CA ARG A 150 13.46 3.37 24.11
C ARG A 150 14.63 3.74 24.98
N ARG A 151 15.78 3.85 24.33
CA ARG A 151 16.94 4.52 24.89
C ARG A 151 16.81 5.99 24.60
N CYS A 152 16.79 6.78 25.65
CA CYS A 152 16.81 8.22 25.55
C CYS A 152 17.91 8.68 26.50
N THR A 153 18.96 9.28 25.95
CA THR A 153 20.12 9.72 26.72
C THR A 153 19.96 11.13 27.28
N SER A 154 18.86 11.83 26.96
CA SER A 154 18.52 13.08 27.62
C SER A 154 18.21 12.82 29.09
N SER A 155 18.60 13.75 29.95
CA SER A 155 18.32 13.69 31.38
C SER A 155 16.85 13.30 31.64
N PRO A 156 16.58 12.40 32.61
CA PRO A 156 15.24 12.02 33.06
C PRO A 156 14.25 13.17 33.20
N LEU A 157 14.76 14.35 33.59
CA LEU A 157 13.99 15.56 33.82
C LEU A 157 13.47 16.16 32.51
N THR A 158 14.27 16.15 31.44
CA THR A 158 13.92 16.73 30.14
C THR A 158 12.85 15.91 29.41
N ILE A 159 12.91 14.58 29.54
CA ILE A 159 11.91 13.67 28.96
C ILE A 159 10.58 13.78 29.71
N LYS A 160 10.62 13.80 31.05
CA LYS A 160 9.43 14.03 31.88
C LYS A 160 8.73 15.34 31.51
N SER A 161 9.48 16.40 31.17
CA SER A 161 8.86 17.64 30.69
C SER A 161 8.20 17.49 29.30
N ALA A 162 8.78 16.72 28.38
CA ALA A 162 8.20 16.54 27.05
C ALA A 162 6.87 15.76 27.07
N TYR A 163 6.77 14.71 27.89
CA TYR A 163 5.55 13.90 27.98
C TYR A 163 4.38 14.57 28.72
N ARG A 164 4.64 15.66 29.46
CA ARG A 164 3.57 16.47 30.07
C ARG A 164 2.63 17.10 29.04
N TYR A 165 3.04 17.25 27.78
CA TYR A 165 2.20 17.86 26.76
C TYR A 165 1.34 16.85 25.99
N VAL A 166 1.45 15.54 26.27
CA VAL A 166 0.69 14.49 25.59
C VAL A 166 -0.74 14.44 26.13
N SER A 167 -1.72 14.88 25.34
CA SER A 167 -3.14 14.81 25.68
C SER A 167 -3.85 13.57 25.12
N LYS A 168 -3.40 13.00 23.99
CA LYS A 168 -3.86 11.69 23.48
C LYS A 168 -2.73 10.69 23.38
N LEU A 169 -2.97 9.51 23.94
CA LEU A 169 -2.05 8.38 23.94
C LEU A 169 -2.71 7.16 23.29
N ASN A 170 -2.12 6.67 22.20
CA ASN A 170 -2.50 5.40 21.59
C ASN A 170 -1.48 4.32 21.98
N LEU A 171 -1.94 3.27 22.65
CA LEU A 171 -1.14 2.17 23.21
C LEU A 171 -1.48 0.86 22.51
N VAL A 172 -0.47 0.11 22.06
CA VAL A 172 -0.67 -1.23 21.47
C VAL A 172 -0.20 -2.30 22.45
N LEU A 173 -1.11 -3.17 22.87
CA LEU A 173 -0.84 -4.39 23.66
C LEU A 173 -0.25 -5.47 22.77
N HIS A 174 0.80 -6.15 23.22
CA HIS A 174 1.11 -7.48 22.70
C HIS A 174 1.58 -8.45 23.81
N ASN A 175 1.99 -9.65 23.43
CA ASN A 175 2.09 -10.84 24.28
C ASN A 175 3.23 -10.81 25.34
N ASP A 176 4.30 -10.06 25.12
CA ASP A 176 5.49 -10.05 25.97
C ASP A 176 5.37 -8.98 27.05
N LEU A 177 5.01 -9.43 28.26
CA LEU A 177 5.00 -8.63 29.49
C LEU A 177 6.40 -8.41 30.08
N ALA A 178 7.35 -9.30 29.78
CA ALA A 178 8.67 -9.32 30.41
C ALA A 178 9.50 -8.04 30.14
N SER A 179 9.18 -7.27 29.11
CA SER A 179 9.85 -6.00 28.80
C SER A 179 9.36 -4.82 29.67
N LEU A 180 8.21 -4.94 30.34
CA LEU A 180 7.59 -3.87 31.13
C LEU A 180 7.98 -3.89 32.61
N SER A 181 8.57 -4.96 33.13
CA SER A 181 8.91 -5.10 34.55
C SER A 181 10.31 -4.60 34.92
N ASN A 182 11.12 -4.16 33.95
CA ASN A 182 12.48 -3.67 34.22
C ASN A 182 12.47 -2.25 34.85
N ASP A 183 13.34 -2.05 35.84
CA ASP A 183 13.51 -0.86 36.72
C ASP A 183 13.71 0.51 36.02
N ASN A 184 13.75 0.56 34.69
CA ASN A 184 13.95 1.79 33.91
C ASN A 184 12.64 2.53 33.54
N ASN A 185 11.48 2.15 34.09
CA ASN A 185 10.19 2.75 33.73
C ASN A 185 9.88 4.09 34.40
N GLU A 186 10.68 4.56 35.36
CA GLU A 186 10.48 5.87 35.99
C GLU A 186 10.54 7.05 35.01
N TYR A 187 11.04 6.84 33.78
CA TYR A 187 11.26 7.88 32.77
C TYR A 187 10.09 8.10 31.80
N ARG A 188 9.02 7.29 31.85
CA ARG A 188 7.94 7.29 30.85
C ARG A 188 6.58 7.68 31.44
N TYR A 189 6.53 8.64 32.36
CA TYR A 189 5.26 9.05 32.98
C TYR A 189 4.51 10.09 32.15
N PHE A 190 3.39 9.71 31.54
CA PHE A 190 2.47 10.58 30.83
C PHE A 190 1.43 11.14 31.80
N SER A 191 1.66 12.37 32.29
CA SER A 191 0.85 12.94 33.37
C SER A 191 -0.50 13.52 32.92
N ASN A 192 -0.63 13.92 31.65
CA ASN A 192 -1.72 14.77 31.15
C ASN A 192 -2.57 14.10 30.05
N VAL A 193 -2.57 12.77 29.99
CA VAL A 193 -3.37 12.03 29.00
C VAL A 193 -4.86 12.18 29.31
N GLU A 194 -5.60 12.77 28.37
CA GLU A 194 -7.05 12.91 28.40
C GLU A 194 -7.75 11.85 27.55
N GLN A 195 -7.13 11.42 26.44
CA GLN A 195 -7.64 10.40 25.55
C GLN A 195 -6.69 9.21 25.50
N PHE A 196 -7.18 8.02 25.82
CA PHE A 196 -6.37 6.80 25.86
C PHE A 196 -6.97 5.76 24.93
N SER A 197 -6.24 5.37 23.88
CA SER A 197 -6.66 4.30 22.99
C SER A 197 -5.85 3.04 23.26
N LEU A 198 -6.51 1.90 23.41
CA LEU A 198 -5.91 0.60 23.67
C LEU A 198 -6.13 -0.31 22.46
N TYR A 199 -5.08 -0.57 21.69
CA TYR A 199 -5.06 -1.55 20.61
C TYR A 199 -4.53 -2.88 21.15
N SER A 200 -4.95 -4.00 20.57
CA SER A 200 -4.51 -5.34 20.96
C SER A 200 -4.00 -6.14 19.76
N ASN A 201 -2.72 -6.50 19.79
CA ASN A 201 -2.11 -7.41 18.82
C ASN A 201 -1.81 -8.78 19.45
N LEU A 202 -2.67 -9.21 20.37
CA LEU A 202 -2.53 -10.52 21.02
C LEU A 202 -2.79 -11.65 20.01
N MET A 203 -1.90 -12.64 20.00
CA MET A 203 -2.06 -13.84 19.17
C MET A 203 -3.09 -14.79 19.77
N ASN A 204 -3.78 -15.55 18.92
CA ASN A 204 -4.92 -16.41 19.30
C ASN A 204 -4.62 -17.46 20.40
N ASP A 205 -3.34 -17.77 20.65
CA ASP A 205 -2.92 -18.84 21.57
C ASP A 205 -2.58 -18.37 23.00
N CYS A 206 -2.79 -17.08 23.31
CA CYS A 206 -2.46 -16.53 24.63
C CYS A 206 -3.50 -16.90 25.70
N ARG A 207 -3.47 -18.15 26.17
CA ARG A 207 -4.36 -18.65 27.24
C ARG A 207 -4.10 -18.01 28.62
N GLN A 208 -3.06 -17.20 28.78
CA GLN A 208 -2.69 -16.58 30.06
C GLN A 208 -2.14 -15.16 29.89
N PHE A 209 -2.96 -14.23 29.40
CA PHE A 209 -2.60 -12.80 29.46
C PHE A 209 -2.70 -12.31 30.92
N GLN A 210 -1.59 -11.86 31.51
CA GLN A 210 -1.54 -11.43 32.91
C GLN A 210 -2.06 -9.99 33.08
N SER A 211 -3.38 -9.82 32.98
CA SER A 211 -4.07 -8.52 33.02
C SER A 211 -3.68 -7.65 34.22
N ILE A 212 -3.51 -8.24 35.40
CA ILE A 212 -3.16 -7.53 36.65
C ILE A 212 -1.75 -6.93 36.58
N GLU A 213 -0.79 -7.69 36.08
CA GLU A 213 0.60 -7.24 35.96
C GLU A 213 0.72 -6.13 34.92
N TYR A 214 0.07 -6.31 33.77
CA TYR A 214 0.00 -5.28 32.73
C TYR A 214 -0.58 -3.97 33.27
N PHE A 215 -1.66 -4.08 34.05
CA PHE A 215 -2.30 -2.94 34.67
C PHE A 215 -1.41 -2.21 35.68
N LYS A 216 -0.65 -2.95 36.51
CA LYS A 216 0.34 -2.36 37.43
C LYS A 216 1.41 -1.59 36.66
N ASN A 217 1.96 -2.18 35.60
CA ASN A 217 2.97 -1.52 34.77
C ASN A 217 2.40 -0.29 34.06
N LEU A 218 1.17 -0.37 33.58
CA LEU A 218 0.51 0.76 32.93
C LEU A 218 0.32 1.95 33.87
N LYS A 219 -0.02 1.72 35.15
CA LYS A 219 -0.12 2.80 36.16
C LYS A 219 1.20 3.52 36.41
N ASN A 220 2.33 2.84 36.22
CA ASN A 220 3.66 3.46 36.35
C ASN A 220 4.00 4.36 35.15
N ILE A 221 3.35 4.14 34.01
CA ILE A 221 3.62 4.83 32.74
C ILE A 221 2.58 5.93 32.49
N VAL A 222 1.32 5.76 32.87
CA VAL A 222 0.24 6.70 32.54
C VAL A 222 -0.51 7.14 33.78
N ASN A 223 -0.70 8.45 33.91
CA ASN A 223 -1.62 8.99 34.90
C ASN A 223 -3.08 8.73 34.50
N LEU A 224 -3.66 7.65 35.02
CA LEU A 224 -5.06 7.30 34.74
C LEU A 224 -6.08 8.34 35.25
N SER A 225 -5.69 9.23 36.17
CA SER A 225 -6.62 10.19 36.79
C SER A 225 -7.10 11.30 35.85
N ASN A 226 -6.44 11.53 34.72
CA ASN A 226 -6.79 12.59 33.77
C ASN A 226 -7.54 12.08 32.53
N ILE A 227 -7.61 10.76 32.33
CA ILE A 227 -8.25 10.18 31.16
C ILE A 227 -9.76 10.41 31.25
N THR A 228 -10.32 11.03 30.21
CA THR A 228 -11.75 11.29 30.03
C THR A 228 -12.37 10.46 28.92
N LEU A 229 -11.55 9.94 27.99
CA LEU A 229 -11.97 9.06 26.89
C LEU A 229 -11.09 7.80 26.87
N LEU A 230 -11.74 6.63 26.92
CA LEU A 230 -11.11 5.33 26.67
C LEU A 230 -11.62 4.78 25.32
N ASN A 231 -10.71 4.42 24.43
CA ASN A 231 -11.03 3.90 23.11
C ASN A 231 -10.36 2.55 22.87
N CYS A 232 -11.14 1.49 22.69
CA CYS A 232 -10.63 0.15 22.35
C CYS A 232 -11.06 -0.15 20.90
N PRO A 233 -10.31 0.28 19.87
CA PRO A 233 -10.74 0.16 18.47
C PRO A 233 -10.89 -1.28 17.99
N GLU A 234 -11.57 -1.47 16.88
CA GLU A 234 -12.04 -2.80 16.51
C GLU A 234 -10.98 -3.70 15.85
N ASP A 235 -9.88 -3.12 15.35
CA ASP A 235 -8.89 -3.72 14.43
C ASP A 235 -8.09 -4.91 15.00
N THR A 236 -8.52 -5.46 16.13
CA THR A 236 -7.75 -6.29 17.04
C THR A 236 -8.55 -7.54 17.35
N ARG A 237 -8.00 -8.73 17.07
CA ARG A 237 -8.78 -9.98 17.11
C ARG A 237 -9.26 -10.35 18.52
N GLN A 238 -8.47 -10.04 19.56
CA GLN A 238 -8.75 -10.38 20.96
C GLN A 238 -8.41 -9.23 21.88
N TYR A 239 -9.24 -8.98 22.90
CA TYR A 239 -8.94 -8.03 23.97
C TYR A 239 -8.89 -8.75 25.32
N PRO A 240 -7.95 -8.37 26.22
CA PRO A 240 -7.97 -8.84 27.59
C PRO A 240 -9.08 -8.13 28.38
N ILE A 241 -10.27 -8.73 28.40
CA ILE A 241 -11.48 -8.17 29.06
C ILE A 241 -11.20 -7.79 30.52
N GLU A 242 -10.43 -8.60 31.24
CA GLU A 242 -10.04 -8.31 32.63
C GLU A 242 -9.23 -7.02 32.75
N LEU A 243 -8.29 -6.75 31.83
CA LEU A 243 -7.53 -5.50 31.81
C LEU A 243 -8.45 -4.30 31.53
N ILE A 244 -9.41 -4.43 30.61
CA ILE A 244 -10.38 -3.35 30.34
C ILE A 244 -11.21 -3.08 31.59
N ASN A 245 -11.71 -4.11 32.26
CA ASN A 245 -12.44 -3.94 33.53
C ASN A 245 -11.57 -3.29 34.62
N LEU A 246 -10.29 -3.66 34.71
CA LEU A 246 -9.33 -3.02 35.64
C LEU A 246 -9.14 -1.52 35.32
N LEU A 247 -9.02 -1.17 34.04
CA LEU A 247 -8.92 0.21 33.56
C LEU A 247 -10.17 1.02 33.92
N LEU A 248 -11.36 0.52 33.57
CA LEU A 248 -12.62 1.20 33.86
C LEU A 248 -12.79 1.51 35.35
N ASN A 249 -12.40 0.58 36.23
CA ASN A 249 -12.46 0.77 37.69
C ASN A 249 -11.46 1.79 38.24
N HIS A 250 -10.47 2.22 37.46
CA HIS A 250 -9.36 3.06 37.94
C HIS A 250 -9.13 4.32 37.11
N ILE A 251 -10.05 4.65 36.21
CA ILE A 251 -10.07 5.93 35.50
C ILE A 251 -11.22 6.78 36.08
N PRO A 252 -10.98 7.54 37.17
CA PRO A 252 -12.05 8.21 37.91
C PRO A 252 -12.74 9.33 37.12
N LYS A 253 -12.09 9.89 36.09
CA LYS A 253 -12.64 10.96 35.25
C LYS A 253 -13.19 10.45 33.91
N LEU A 254 -13.34 9.13 33.74
CA LEU A 254 -13.81 8.56 32.49
C LEU A 254 -15.23 9.05 32.19
N LYS A 255 -15.38 9.80 31.10
CA LYS A 255 -16.67 10.32 30.64
C LYS A 255 -17.16 9.61 29.39
N SER A 256 -16.25 9.11 28.56
CA SER A 256 -16.57 8.51 27.28
C SER A 256 -15.85 7.17 27.08
N LEU A 257 -16.57 6.18 26.57
CA LEU A 257 -16.05 4.86 26.24
C LEU A 257 -16.39 4.50 24.79
N ILE A 258 -15.40 4.10 23.99
CA ILE A 258 -15.59 3.56 22.64
C ILE A 258 -15.11 2.12 22.63
N VAL A 259 -16.01 1.16 22.40
CA VAL A 259 -15.69 -0.28 22.43
C VAL A 259 -16.49 -1.07 21.39
N PRO A 260 -15.92 -2.16 20.83
CA PRO A 260 -16.67 -3.15 20.07
C PRO A 260 -17.77 -3.76 20.94
N TYR A 261 -18.95 -3.97 20.35
CA TYR A 261 -20.10 -4.53 21.04
C TYR A 261 -19.80 -5.88 21.71
N ARG A 262 -19.04 -6.74 21.02
CA ARG A 262 -18.58 -8.04 21.57
C ARG A 262 -17.81 -7.93 22.87
N LEU A 263 -17.15 -6.80 23.14
CA LEU A 263 -16.44 -6.57 24.40
C LEU A 263 -17.38 -6.05 25.46
N TYR A 264 -18.30 -5.16 25.07
CA TYR A 264 -19.28 -4.55 25.96
C TYR A 264 -20.06 -5.61 26.76
N THR A 265 -20.49 -6.69 26.10
CA THR A 265 -21.22 -7.79 26.75
C THR A 265 -20.41 -8.53 27.82
N CYS A 266 -19.09 -8.39 27.81
CA CYS A 266 -18.19 -9.01 28.79
C CYS A 266 -17.70 -8.03 29.87
N LEU A 267 -18.08 -6.75 29.79
CA LEU A 267 -17.70 -5.75 30.79
C LEU A 267 -18.55 -5.89 32.05
N LYS A 268 -17.95 -5.59 33.21
CA LYS A 268 -18.69 -5.50 34.47
C LYS A 268 -19.56 -4.25 34.44
N THR A 269 -20.87 -4.40 34.58
CA THR A 269 -21.86 -3.30 34.62
C THR A 269 -21.50 -2.22 35.62
N GLN A 270 -20.94 -2.61 36.77
CA GLN A 270 -20.46 -1.70 37.81
C GLN A 270 -19.41 -0.68 37.36
N SER A 271 -18.63 -1.03 36.34
CA SER A 271 -17.52 -0.21 35.87
C SER A 271 -17.95 0.86 34.85
N ILE A 272 -19.23 0.89 34.45
CA ILE A 272 -19.75 1.72 33.34
C ILE A 272 -20.72 2.81 33.87
N TYR A 273 -21.10 2.78 35.15
CA TYR A 273 -22.15 3.63 35.72
C TYR A 273 -21.96 5.14 35.57
N ASN A 274 -20.71 5.61 35.52
CA ASN A 274 -20.37 7.04 35.52
C ASN A 274 -20.07 7.60 34.11
N LEU A 275 -20.35 6.84 33.06
CA LEU A 275 -20.11 7.31 31.69
C LEU A 275 -21.18 8.32 31.28
N LYS A 276 -20.74 9.44 30.68
CA LYS A 276 -21.61 10.38 29.98
C LYS A 276 -21.87 9.97 28.54
N SER A 277 -20.91 9.29 27.92
CA SER A 277 -20.98 8.84 26.52
C SER A 277 -20.51 7.40 26.38
N LEU A 278 -21.26 6.60 25.64
CA LEU A 278 -20.92 5.24 25.28
C LEU A 278 -21.07 5.06 23.78
N THR A 279 -20.00 4.68 23.10
CA THR A 279 -20.00 4.33 21.68
C THR A 279 -19.75 2.84 21.51
N LEU A 280 -20.74 2.15 20.95
CA LEU A 280 -20.67 0.72 20.64
C LEU A 280 -20.43 0.53 19.15
N ILE A 281 -19.35 -0.18 18.81
CA ILE A 281 -19.00 -0.52 17.42
C ILE A 281 -19.46 -1.94 17.12
N PHE A 282 -20.38 -2.08 16.17
CA PHE A 282 -20.85 -3.36 15.65
C PHE A 282 -20.26 -3.58 14.27
N THR A 283 -19.69 -4.76 14.05
CA THR A 283 -19.10 -5.08 12.76
C THR A 283 -19.60 -6.41 12.28
N ILE A 284 -20.15 -6.37 11.08
CA ILE A 284 -20.80 -7.51 10.45
C ILE A 284 -19.81 -8.04 9.40
N TYR A 285 -19.22 -9.19 9.68
CA TYR A 285 -18.32 -9.86 8.75
C TYR A 285 -19.13 -10.77 7.82
N SER A 286 -19.26 -10.38 6.54
CA SER A 286 -20.03 -11.07 5.50
C SER A 286 -19.35 -12.33 4.92
N SER A 287 -18.11 -12.64 5.32
CA SER A 287 -17.22 -13.55 4.58
C SER A 287 -17.51 -15.06 4.71
N ILE A 288 -18.74 -15.48 5.00
CA ILE A 288 -19.14 -16.89 4.99
C ILE A 288 -20.45 -17.06 4.19
N SER A 289 -20.31 -17.32 2.89
CA SER A 289 -21.32 -18.04 2.10
C SER A 289 -21.56 -19.44 2.70
N PRO A 290 -22.78 -20.02 2.66
CA PRO A 290 -23.92 -19.72 1.77
C PRO A 290 -25.24 -19.43 2.55
N PRO A 291 -26.40 -19.47 1.86
CA PRO A 291 -27.17 -18.36 1.28
C PRO A 291 -27.80 -17.45 2.36
N ALA A 292 -28.56 -16.44 1.97
CA ALA A 292 -29.33 -15.55 2.86
C ALA A 292 -30.12 -16.24 4.00
N THR A 293 -30.35 -17.56 3.95
CA THR A 293 -30.86 -18.40 5.04
C THR A 293 -29.89 -18.65 6.18
N ARG A 294 -28.57 -18.78 5.96
CA ARG A 294 -27.59 -18.89 7.06
C ARG A 294 -27.29 -17.52 7.66
N MET A 295 -27.35 -16.47 6.86
CA MET A 295 -27.38 -15.10 7.37
C MET A 295 -28.66 -14.90 8.19
N ARG A 296 -29.85 -15.33 7.72
CA ARG A 296 -31.09 -15.38 8.55
C ARG A 296 -30.96 -16.24 9.81
N HIS A 297 -30.25 -17.36 9.75
CA HIS A 297 -30.08 -18.26 10.89
C HIS A 297 -29.03 -17.73 11.88
N LEU A 298 -27.99 -17.03 11.42
CA LEU A 298 -27.03 -16.29 12.25
C LEU A 298 -27.68 -15.03 12.82
N LEU A 299 -28.50 -14.33 12.03
CA LEU A 299 -29.40 -13.22 12.42
C LEU A 299 -30.36 -13.64 13.54
N THR A 300 -30.82 -14.89 13.58
CA THR A 300 -31.72 -15.40 14.64
C THR A 300 -31.03 -16.15 15.77
N SER A 301 -29.82 -16.69 15.59
CA SER A 301 -29.19 -17.57 16.60
C SER A 301 -27.97 -17.01 17.31
N HIS A 302 -27.22 -16.07 16.73
CA HIS A 302 -25.98 -15.55 17.34
C HIS A 302 -25.83 -14.03 17.12
N GLN A 303 -26.43 -13.24 18.02
CA GLN A 303 -26.03 -11.86 18.35
C GLN A 303 -25.75 -10.90 17.17
N ILE A 304 -26.69 -10.73 16.26
CA ILE A 304 -26.83 -9.45 15.53
C ILE A 304 -27.70 -8.52 16.42
N LEU A 305 -27.63 -7.19 16.27
CA LEU A 305 -28.58 -6.27 16.92
C LEU A 305 -30.01 -6.69 16.54
N THR A 306 -30.63 -7.56 17.32
CA THR A 306 -32.06 -7.79 17.22
C THR A 306 -32.76 -6.59 17.85
N ASN A 307 -33.99 -6.32 17.42
CA ASN A 307 -34.83 -5.27 17.97
C ASN A 307 -34.88 -5.34 19.50
N GLU A 308 -34.94 -6.57 20.02
CA GLU A 308 -34.91 -6.88 21.44
C GLU A 308 -33.57 -6.52 22.07
N LEU A 309 -32.44 -6.78 21.42
CA LEU A 309 -31.12 -6.42 21.95
C LEU A 309 -30.88 -4.92 21.98
N ILE A 310 -31.35 -4.15 20.97
CA ILE A 310 -31.24 -2.68 21.00
C ILE A 310 -32.13 -2.12 22.09
N LEU A 311 -33.38 -2.58 22.17
CA LEU A 311 -34.31 -2.15 23.21
C LEU A 311 -33.83 -2.59 24.58
N GLU A 312 -33.27 -3.77 24.74
CA GLU A 312 -32.65 -4.25 25.96
C GLU A 312 -31.44 -3.40 26.30
N LEU A 313 -30.55 -3.08 25.35
CA LEU A 313 -29.42 -2.18 25.59
C LEU A 313 -29.88 -0.79 26.03
N ILE A 314 -30.90 -0.24 25.37
CA ILE A 314 -31.49 1.05 25.70
C ILE A 314 -32.16 0.96 27.09
N GLN A 315 -33.06 0.03 27.34
CA GLN A 315 -33.78 -0.13 28.62
C GLN A 315 -32.85 -0.47 29.78
N THR A 316 -31.86 -1.34 29.56
CA THR A 316 -30.82 -1.70 30.53
C THR A 316 -29.91 -0.50 30.78
N SER A 317 -29.54 0.25 29.74
CA SER A 317 -28.75 1.48 29.91
C SER A 317 -29.52 2.58 30.63
N LEU A 318 -30.82 2.73 30.36
CA LEU A 318 -31.71 3.71 30.99
C LEU A 318 -31.98 3.41 32.47
N SER A 319 -32.11 2.14 32.82
CA SER A 319 -32.38 1.71 34.20
C SER A 319 -31.11 1.64 35.04
N LEU A 320 -29.96 1.33 34.43
CA LEU A 320 -28.69 1.19 35.13
C LEU A 320 -27.90 2.52 35.15
N TYR A 321 -27.84 3.28 34.06
CA TYR A 321 -26.88 4.38 33.90
C TYR A 321 -27.55 5.75 33.96
N SER A 322 -27.79 6.24 35.18
CA SER A 322 -28.42 7.55 35.40
C SER A 322 -27.65 8.74 34.81
N GLU A 323 -26.34 8.61 34.53
CA GLU A 323 -25.49 9.69 34.01
C GLU A 323 -25.20 9.60 32.50
N LEU A 324 -25.65 8.53 31.82
CA LEU A 324 -25.41 8.36 30.39
C LEU A 324 -26.24 9.38 29.60
N GLN A 325 -25.57 10.27 28.87
CA GLN A 325 -26.17 11.34 28.05
C GLN A 325 -26.19 10.98 26.57
N THR A 326 -25.25 10.16 26.12
CA THR A 326 -25.11 9.83 24.71
C THR A 326 -24.80 8.35 24.54
N LEU A 327 -25.64 7.66 23.78
CA LEU A 327 -25.38 6.31 23.30
C LEU A 327 -25.22 6.38 21.78
N THR A 328 -24.03 6.09 21.28
CA THR A 328 -23.72 6.05 19.84
C THR A 328 -23.56 4.60 19.41
N LEU A 329 -24.35 4.18 18.42
CA LEU A 329 -24.22 2.85 17.81
C LEU A 329 -23.61 3.03 16.42
N ILE A 330 -22.39 2.51 16.23
CA ILE A 330 -21.70 2.53 14.94
C ILE A 330 -21.81 1.14 14.34
N VAL A 331 -22.58 0.98 13.26
CA VAL A 331 -22.66 -0.28 12.52
C VAL A 331 -21.75 -0.19 11.30
N ARG A 332 -20.70 -1.01 11.27
CA ARG A 332 -19.81 -1.19 10.14
C ARG A 332 -20.24 -2.45 9.40
N ASP A 333 -20.86 -2.27 8.25
CA ASP A 333 -21.12 -3.34 7.30
C ASP A 333 -20.09 -3.26 6.18
N LEU A 334 -19.50 -4.41 5.84
CA LEU A 334 -18.49 -4.49 4.80
C LEU A 334 -19.08 -4.82 3.42
N ASP A 335 -20.36 -5.19 3.31
CA ASP A 335 -21.05 -5.42 2.03
C ASP A 335 -22.53 -4.98 2.05
N SER A 336 -23.00 -4.39 0.95
CA SER A 336 -24.33 -3.74 0.72
C SER A 336 -25.46 -3.98 1.75
N PHE A 337 -25.68 -2.96 2.58
CA PHE A 337 -26.77 -2.81 3.55
C PHE A 337 -28.15 -2.85 2.86
N ASP A 338 -29.07 -3.70 3.31
CA ASP A 338 -30.44 -3.75 2.78
C ASP A 338 -31.23 -2.48 3.17
N ASN A 339 -31.77 -1.77 2.17
CA ASN A 339 -32.64 -0.61 2.35
C ASN A 339 -33.85 -0.90 3.25
N GLN A 340 -34.30 -2.16 3.33
CA GLN A 340 -35.37 -2.58 4.22
C GLN A 340 -35.02 -2.40 5.70
N PHE A 341 -33.77 -2.65 6.11
CA PHE A 341 -33.37 -2.52 7.51
C PHE A 341 -33.20 -1.06 7.93
N SER A 342 -32.68 -0.21 7.04
CA SER A 342 -32.56 1.23 7.29
C SER A 342 -33.93 1.91 7.43
N GLU A 343 -34.88 1.61 6.52
CA GLU A 343 -36.26 2.12 6.62
C GLU A 343 -37.00 1.58 7.84
N TRP A 344 -36.75 0.32 8.21
CA TRP A 344 -37.28 -0.26 9.45
C TRP A 344 -36.78 0.48 10.71
N LEU A 345 -35.48 0.81 10.78
CA LEU A 345 -34.90 1.60 11.89
C LEU A 345 -35.50 3.01 11.97
N LYS A 346 -35.60 3.71 10.84
CA LYS A 346 -36.19 5.06 10.78
C LYS A 346 -37.65 5.08 11.25
N THR A 347 -38.45 4.08 10.86
CA THR A 347 -39.89 4.03 11.19
C THR A 347 -40.17 3.64 12.63
N LYS A 348 -39.30 2.86 13.29
CA LYS A 348 -39.54 2.39 14.67
C LYS A 348 -38.94 3.29 15.75
N ILE A 349 -37.77 3.90 15.53
CA ILE A 349 -37.17 4.83 16.50
C ILE A 349 -38.02 6.11 16.65
N LEU A 350 -38.75 6.50 15.62
CA LEU A 350 -39.69 7.63 15.69
C LEU A 350 -40.86 7.39 16.67
N ILE A 351 -41.16 6.13 17.00
CA ILE A 351 -42.33 5.73 17.81
C ILE A 351 -42.06 5.80 19.32
N GLU A 352 -40.80 5.81 19.77
CA GLU A 352 -40.43 5.94 21.19
C GLU A 352 -39.87 7.33 21.54
N LYS A 353 -40.38 8.39 20.88
CA LYS A 353 -40.12 9.78 21.25
C LYS A 353 -40.83 10.17 22.55
N ASN A 354 -40.28 9.71 23.67
CA ASN A 354 -40.33 10.43 24.94
C ASN A 354 -39.07 10.15 25.79
N ILE A 355 -37.97 9.78 25.13
CA ILE A 355 -36.68 9.57 25.77
C ILE A 355 -35.75 10.67 25.26
N LEU A 356 -35.39 11.59 26.16
CA LEU A 356 -34.66 12.84 25.87
C LEU A 356 -33.15 12.56 25.79
N TYR A 357 -32.74 11.74 24.82
CA TYR A 357 -31.34 11.49 24.48
C TYR A 357 -31.11 11.71 22.99
N ASP A 358 -30.02 12.41 22.65
CA ASP A 358 -29.54 12.55 21.27
C ASP A 358 -28.97 11.20 20.80
N LEU A 359 -29.87 10.28 20.44
CA LEU A 359 -29.53 9.01 19.82
C LEU A 359 -29.07 9.28 18.38
N LEU A 360 -27.78 9.57 18.22
CA LEU A 360 -27.17 9.78 16.92
C LEU A 360 -26.81 8.41 16.31
N ILE A 361 -27.77 7.77 15.64
CA ILE A 361 -27.47 6.62 14.80
C ILE A 361 -27.02 7.13 13.44
N MET A 362 -25.70 7.16 13.23
CA MET A 362 -25.13 7.39 11.91
C MET A 362 -25.31 6.12 11.07
N PHE A 363 -26.43 6.06 10.34
CA PHE A 363 -26.54 5.19 9.17
C PHE A 363 -25.84 5.87 8.01
N ILE A 364 -24.75 5.26 7.53
CA ILE A 364 -24.24 5.56 6.20
C ILE A 364 -25.10 4.74 5.23
N ASN A 365 -26.34 5.17 4.99
CA ASN A 365 -27.20 4.54 3.98
C ASN A 365 -27.96 5.62 3.19
N GLN A 366 -27.48 5.84 1.96
CA GLN A 366 -27.93 6.87 1.03
C GLN A 366 -29.21 6.44 0.30
N THR A 367 -30.38 6.92 0.74
CA THR A 367 -31.62 6.92 -0.07
C THR A 367 -32.35 8.25 -0.01
N HIS A 368 -31.58 9.34 -0.12
CA HIS A 368 -32.13 10.46 -0.89
C HIS A 368 -32.05 10.03 -2.35
N ILE A 369 -33.13 10.16 -3.13
CA ILE A 369 -32.99 10.34 -4.58
C ILE A 369 -32.09 11.57 -4.70
N THR A 370 -30.80 11.31 -4.84
CA THR A 370 -29.85 12.37 -5.01
C THR A 370 -30.20 12.98 -6.37
N LYS A 371 -29.98 14.29 -6.53
CA LYS A 371 -30.10 14.93 -7.86
C LYS A 371 -29.18 14.27 -8.92
N PHE A 372 -28.33 13.34 -8.50
CA PHE A 372 -27.44 12.52 -9.30
C PHE A 372 -28.20 11.65 -10.33
N ASP A 373 -29.39 11.12 -10.00
CA ASP A 373 -30.20 10.34 -10.95
C ASP A 373 -30.70 11.17 -12.14
N ILE A 374 -30.72 12.50 -11.99
CA ILE A 374 -31.17 13.46 -13.00
C ILE A 374 -29.99 13.91 -13.90
N LEU A 375 -28.75 13.60 -13.53
CA LEU A 375 -27.58 13.99 -14.33
C LEU A 375 -27.68 13.40 -15.75
N PRO A 376 -27.30 14.15 -16.79
CA PRO A 376 -27.19 13.64 -18.16
C PRO A 376 -26.22 12.45 -18.25
N ASN A 377 -26.41 11.57 -19.25
CA ASN A 377 -25.57 10.39 -19.44
C ASN A 377 -24.10 10.79 -19.62
N GLU A 378 -23.86 11.88 -20.34
CA GLU A 378 -22.54 12.42 -20.67
C GLU A 378 -21.76 12.74 -19.39
N ILE A 379 -22.42 13.38 -18.41
CA ILE A 379 -21.82 13.72 -17.12
C ILE A 379 -21.51 12.45 -16.32
N LEU A 380 -22.40 11.45 -16.36
CA LEU A 380 -22.17 10.19 -15.68
C LEU A 380 -21.00 9.41 -16.27
N LEU A 381 -20.89 9.40 -17.61
CA LEU A 381 -19.78 8.79 -18.32
C LEU A 381 -18.46 9.49 -17.98
N GLU A 382 -18.45 10.82 -17.96
CA GLU A 382 -17.28 11.60 -17.53
C GLU A 382 -16.89 11.26 -16.08
N ILE A 383 -17.85 11.12 -15.16
CA ILE A 383 -17.58 10.69 -13.78
C ILE A 383 -16.97 9.29 -13.73
N PHE A 384 -17.47 8.36 -14.55
CA PHE A 384 -16.95 7.00 -14.62
C PHE A 384 -15.49 6.96 -15.10
N GLU A 385 -15.04 7.89 -15.94
CA GLU A 385 -13.64 7.94 -16.37
C GLU A 385 -12.65 8.23 -15.22
N TYR A 386 -13.10 8.89 -14.15
CA TYR A 386 -12.27 9.21 -12.98
C TYR A 386 -12.25 8.10 -11.92
N LEU A 387 -13.07 7.06 -12.05
CA LEU A 387 -13.23 6.02 -11.03
C LEU A 387 -12.61 4.68 -11.47
N PRO A 388 -12.08 3.87 -10.53
CA PRO A 388 -11.68 2.50 -10.84
C PRO A 388 -12.87 1.64 -11.28
N THR A 389 -12.68 0.76 -12.27
CA THR A 389 -13.74 -0.13 -12.79
C THR A 389 -14.48 -0.90 -11.69
N VAL A 390 -13.76 -1.43 -10.70
CA VAL A 390 -14.39 -2.13 -9.56
C VAL A 390 -15.34 -1.22 -8.79
N ASN A 391 -14.89 -0.02 -8.41
CA ASN A 391 -15.72 0.94 -7.68
C ASN A 391 -16.95 1.35 -8.49
N ILE A 392 -16.78 1.53 -9.80
CA ILE A 392 -17.89 1.89 -10.67
C ILE A 392 -18.96 0.79 -10.64
N PHE A 393 -18.57 -0.47 -10.83
CA PHE A 393 -19.53 -1.56 -10.84
C PHE A 393 -20.11 -1.81 -9.44
N GLU A 394 -19.31 -1.83 -8.38
CA GLU A 394 -19.83 -2.01 -7.02
C GLU A 394 -20.79 -0.88 -6.60
N THR A 395 -20.53 0.36 -7.01
CA THR A 395 -21.34 1.52 -6.61
C THR A 395 -22.57 1.71 -7.49
N PHE A 396 -22.42 1.60 -8.82
CA PHE A 396 -23.45 2.02 -9.78
C PHE A 396 -24.18 0.85 -10.44
N PHE A 397 -23.55 -0.33 -10.51
CA PHE A 397 -24.21 -1.51 -11.05
C PHE A 397 -25.25 -2.00 -10.04
N TYR A 398 -26.49 -2.20 -10.50
CA TYR A 398 -27.70 -2.45 -9.71
C TYR A 398 -28.42 -1.26 -9.09
N LEU A 399 -27.93 -0.02 -9.22
CA LEU A 399 -28.73 1.13 -8.79
C LEU A 399 -30.04 1.24 -9.58
N ASN A 400 -29.95 1.20 -10.91
CA ASN A 400 -31.10 1.11 -11.81
C ASN A 400 -30.69 0.66 -13.23
N GLN A 401 -31.68 0.43 -14.10
CA GLN A 401 -31.46 -0.03 -15.46
C GLN A 401 -30.67 0.98 -16.32
N ARG A 402 -30.81 2.28 -16.06
CA ARG A 402 -30.09 3.33 -16.80
C ARG A 402 -28.58 3.21 -16.55
N TYR A 403 -28.17 3.11 -15.29
CA TYR A 403 -26.76 2.91 -14.93
C TYR A 403 -26.21 1.61 -15.52
N ASN A 404 -26.93 0.49 -15.40
CA ASN A 404 -26.48 -0.78 -15.98
C ASN A 404 -26.22 -0.67 -17.49
N ARG A 405 -27.09 0.01 -18.24
CA ARG A 405 -26.88 0.24 -19.69
C ARG A 405 -25.66 1.13 -19.97
N LEU A 406 -25.47 2.18 -19.18
CA LEU A 406 -24.30 3.06 -19.31
C LEU A 406 -23.00 2.31 -19.03
N LEU A 407 -22.96 1.51 -17.97
CA LEU A 407 -21.79 0.72 -17.59
C LEU A 407 -21.42 -0.35 -18.62
N LEU A 408 -22.40 -0.89 -19.34
CA LEU A 408 -22.15 -1.82 -20.45
C LEU A 408 -21.84 -1.12 -21.77
N SER A 409 -21.96 0.21 -21.85
CA SER A 409 -21.59 1.00 -23.03
C SER A 409 -20.18 1.59 -22.97
N ILE A 410 -19.55 1.61 -21.79
CA ILE A 410 -18.20 2.15 -21.62
C ILE A 410 -17.11 1.15 -21.98
N ARG A 411 -15.96 1.68 -22.40
CA ARG A 411 -14.76 0.90 -22.70
C ARG A 411 -13.98 0.66 -21.41
N LEU A 412 -14.02 -0.57 -20.89
CA LEU A 412 -13.47 -0.90 -19.58
C LEU A 412 -11.97 -1.16 -19.64
N ARG A 413 -11.25 -0.60 -18.66
CA ARG A 413 -9.83 -0.87 -18.41
C ARG A 413 -9.71 -1.51 -17.03
N ILE A 414 -9.24 -2.75 -16.99
CA ILE A 414 -9.16 -3.54 -15.78
C ILE A 414 -7.70 -3.80 -15.44
N ASP A 415 -7.32 -3.42 -14.23
CA ASP A 415 -6.02 -3.73 -13.64
C ASP A 415 -6.23 -4.69 -12.46
N LEU A 416 -5.79 -5.93 -12.63
CA LEU A 416 -5.84 -7.01 -11.65
C LEU A 416 -4.47 -7.23 -10.97
N LEU A 417 -3.52 -6.29 -11.07
CA LEU A 417 -2.27 -6.40 -10.33
C LEU A 417 -2.49 -6.18 -8.84
N ASN A 418 -1.85 -7.00 -8.00
CA ASN A 418 -1.88 -6.89 -6.55
C ASN A 418 -3.29 -6.83 -5.93
N ILE A 419 -4.31 -7.38 -6.59
CA ILE A 419 -5.67 -7.42 -6.03
C ILE A 419 -5.82 -8.58 -5.04
N SER A 420 -6.68 -8.38 -4.04
CA SER A 420 -7.03 -9.45 -3.11
C SER A 420 -7.82 -10.55 -3.84
N LYS A 421 -7.78 -11.77 -3.29
CA LYS A 421 -8.60 -12.88 -3.81
C LYS A 421 -10.08 -12.52 -3.88
N GLN A 422 -10.61 -11.79 -2.89
CA GLN A 422 -12.02 -11.38 -2.84
C GLN A 422 -12.39 -10.49 -4.04
N ILE A 423 -11.54 -9.50 -4.35
CA ILE A 423 -11.76 -8.62 -5.51
C ILE A 423 -11.66 -9.43 -6.80
N PHE A 424 -10.68 -10.33 -6.91
CA PHE A 424 -10.57 -11.20 -8.08
C PHE A 424 -11.81 -12.09 -8.27
N ASP A 425 -12.31 -12.70 -7.20
CA ASP A 425 -13.50 -13.54 -7.23
C ASP A 425 -14.74 -12.72 -7.67
N TYR A 426 -14.85 -11.46 -7.25
CA TYR A 426 -15.87 -10.54 -7.78
C TYR A 426 -15.72 -10.39 -9.31
N TYR A 427 -14.55 -10.03 -9.82
CA TYR A 427 -14.33 -9.92 -11.27
C TYR A 427 -14.69 -11.23 -12.01
N ASN A 428 -14.24 -12.36 -11.47
CA ASN A 428 -14.39 -13.68 -12.07
C ASN A 428 -15.85 -14.15 -12.16
N TYR A 429 -16.58 -14.06 -11.05
CA TYR A 429 -17.95 -14.57 -10.99
C TYR A 429 -19.00 -13.55 -11.43
N PHE A 430 -18.66 -12.27 -11.41
CA PHE A 430 -19.61 -11.19 -11.63
C PHE A 430 -19.33 -10.40 -12.89
N LEU A 431 -18.18 -9.73 -12.96
CA LEU A 431 -17.93 -8.75 -14.02
C LEU A 431 -17.70 -9.41 -15.37
N PHE A 432 -16.80 -10.39 -15.45
CA PHE A 432 -16.41 -10.98 -16.73
C PHE A 432 -17.56 -11.69 -17.46
N PRO A 433 -18.45 -12.46 -16.79
CA PRO A 433 -19.61 -13.04 -17.45
C PRO A 433 -20.56 -12.02 -18.10
N ILE A 434 -20.59 -10.79 -17.59
CA ILE A 434 -21.56 -9.76 -18.01
C ILE A 434 -20.92 -8.76 -18.99
N ALA A 435 -19.70 -8.31 -18.72
CA ALA A 435 -19.10 -7.15 -19.35
C ALA A 435 -17.83 -7.48 -20.17
N SER A 436 -17.52 -8.76 -20.43
CA SER A 436 -16.27 -9.14 -21.13
C SER A 436 -16.10 -8.47 -22.50
N GLN A 437 -17.20 -8.25 -23.21
CA GLN A 437 -17.22 -7.64 -24.54
C GLN A 437 -16.87 -6.14 -24.50
N CYS A 438 -16.95 -5.51 -23.34
CA CYS A 438 -16.67 -4.08 -23.16
C CYS A 438 -15.23 -3.82 -22.69
N ILE A 439 -14.47 -4.88 -22.35
CA ILE A 439 -13.10 -4.78 -21.82
C ILE A 439 -12.13 -4.58 -22.98
N ILE A 440 -11.51 -3.40 -22.99
CA ILE A 440 -10.52 -3.02 -24.01
C ILE A 440 -9.09 -3.21 -23.51
N SER A 441 -8.89 -3.17 -22.19
CA SER A 441 -7.56 -3.28 -21.57
C SER A 441 -7.64 -4.20 -20.37
N LEU A 442 -6.79 -5.22 -20.35
CA LEU A 442 -6.64 -6.15 -19.24
C LEU A 442 -5.19 -6.23 -18.81
N ARG A 443 -4.92 -5.93 -17.54
CA ARG A 443 -3.63 -6.10 -16.91
C ARG A 443 -3.75 -7.09 -15.75
N CYS A 444 -2.88 -8.09 -15.68
CA CYS A 444 -2.94 -9.10 -14.63
C CYS A 444 -1.57 -9.74 -14.35
N GLU A 445 -1.50 -10.45 -13.24
CA GLU A 445 -0.36 -11.26 -12.81
C GLU A 445 -0.58 -12.75 -13.17
N ASP A 446 0.11 -13.67 -12.48
CA ASP A 446 -0.04 -15.14 -12.51
C ASP A 446 -1.48 -15.66 -12.24
N ILE A 447 -2.44 -14.77 -12.05
CA ILE A 447 -3.86 -15.11 -11.94
C ILE A 447 -4.46 -15.42 -13.32
N PHE A 448 -3.74 -15.16 -14.42
CA PHE A 448 -4.21 -15.46 -15.77
C PHE A 448 -4.49 -16.96 -15.99
N ASP A 449 -3.79 -17.87 -15.32
CA ASP A 449 -4.14 -19.29 -15.34
C ASP A 449 -5.58 -19.50 -14.87
N ARG A 450 -6.00 -18.86 -13.79
CA ARG A 450 -7.38 -18.96 -13.29
C ARG A 450 -8.36 -18.37 -14.31
N LEU A 451 -8.00 -17.27 -14.97
CA LEU A 451 -8.82 -16.68 -16.03
C LEU A 451 -8.98 -17.66 -17.21
N ILE A 452 -7.93 -18.33 -17.66
CA ILE A 452 -8.00 -19.32 -18.75
C ILE A 452 -8.97 -20.46 -18.39
N HIS A 453 -8.90 -20.95 -17.15
CA HIS A 453 -9.69 -22.11 -16.72
C HIS A 453 -11.16 -21.76 -16.42
N HIS A 454 -11.44 -20.53 -15.97
CA HIS A 454 -12.78 -20.12 -15.54
C HIS A 454 -13.53 -19.27 -16.57
N ILE A 455 -12.82 -18.65 -17.51
CA ILE A 455 -13.40 -17.70 -18.44
C ILE A 455 -13.01 -18.07 -19.86
N HIS A 456 -14.01 -18.12 -20.73
CA HIS A 456 -13.78 -18.25 -22.15
C HIS A 456 -13.12 -16.97 -22.67
N LEU A 457 -11.79 -17.00 -22.87
CA LEU A 457 -11.02 -15.88 -23.41
C LEU A 457 -11.57 -15.36 -24.76
N SER A 458 -12.29 -16.19 -25.51
CA SER A 458 -13.03 -15.79 -26.71
C SER A 458 -14.09 -14.71 -26.47
N ASN A 459 -14.50 -14.48 -25.22
CA ASN A 459 -15.53 -13.50 -24.88
C ASN A 459 -14.98 -12.05 -24.82
N PHE A 460 -13.66 -11.87 -24.83
CA PHE A 460 -12.99 -10.57 -24.82
C PHE A 460 -12.74 -10.07 -26.25
N ILE A 461 -13.79 -10.00 -27.05
CA ILE A 461 -13.72 -9.63 -28.48
C ILE A 461 -13.18 -8.21 -28.73
N SER A 462 -13.34 -7.31 -27.77
CA SER A 462 -12.92 -5.90 -27.86
C SER A 462 -11.56 -5.63 -27.22
N LEU A 463 -10.84 -6.67 -26.79
CA LEU A 463 -9.58 -6.51 -26.10
C LEU A 463 -8.49 -6.00 -27.06
N GLU A 464 -7.97 -4.82 -26.74
CA GLU A 464 -6.93 -4.12 -27.50
C GLU A 464 -5.58 -4.16 -26.79
N TYR A 465 -5.58 -4.12 -25.46
CA TYR A 465 -4.38 -4.06 -24.63
C TYR A 465 -4.35 -5.21 -23.63
N LEU A 466 -3.34 -6.07 -23.73
CA LEU A 466 -3.12 -7.16 -22.79
C LEU A 466 -1.75 -7.05 -22.15
N THR A 467 -1.71 -7.01 -20.82
CA THR A 467 -0.48 -7.10 -20.04
C THR A 467 -0.59 -8.23 -19.04
N ILE A 468 0.30 -9.22 -19.13
CA ILE A 468 0.40 -10.30 -18.17
C ILE A 468 1.82 -10.30 -17.61
N THR A 469 1.94 -10.18 -16.29
CA THR A 469 3.23 -10.12 -15.59
C THR A 469 3.38 -11.30 -14.64
N ASN A 470 4.62 -11.57 -14.22
CA ASN A 470 4.94 -12.69 -13.33
C ASN A 470 4.43 -14.06 -13.84
N ILE A 471 4.43 -14.26 -15.16
CA ILE A 471 3.92 -15.47 -15.81
C ILE A 471 4.82 -16.66 -15.42
N LYS A 472 4.24 -17.74 -14.91
CA LYS A 472 4.96 -19.01 -14.77
C LYS A 472 5.20 -19.67 -16.11
N LYS A 473 6.30 -20.42 -16.20
CA LYS A 473 6.68 -21.15 -17.43
C LYS A 473 5.56 -22.04 -17.97
N SER A 474 4.88 -22.79 -17.08
CA SER A 474 3.79 -23.70 -17.44
C SER A 474 2.62 -22.95 -18.07
N THR A 475 2.26 -21.81 -17.49
CA THR A 475 1.16 -20.93 -17.89
C THR A 475 1.36 -20.36 -19.30
N LEU A 476 2.59 -19.99 -19.64
CA LEU A 476 2.89 -19.36 -20.92
C LEU A 476 2.53 -20.24 -22.12
N GLN A 477 2.73 -21.56 -22.01
CA GLN A 477 2.34 -22.53 -23.05
C GLN A 477 0.83 -22.57 -23.29
N TYR A 478 0.02 -22.23 -22.28
CA TYR A 478 -1.44 -22.10 -22.40
C TYR A 478 -1.87 -20.72 -22.89
N ILE A 479 -1.12 -19.66 -22.58
CA ILE A 479 -1.43 -18.29 -23.02
C ILE A 479 -1.30 -18.16 -24.53
N ILE A 480 -0.15 -18.57 -25.09
CA ILE A 480 0.21 -18.29 -26.49
C ILE A 480 -0.88 -18.74 -27.49
N PRO A 481 -1.41 -19.99 -27.41
CA PRO A 481 -2.45 -20.45 -28.35
C PRO A 481 -3.79 -19.71 -28.22
N HIS A 482 -4.01 -18.98 -27.12
CA HIS A 482 -5.22 -18.21 -26.90
C HIS A 482 -5.11 -16.76 -27.38
N LEU A 483 -3.89 -16.24 -27.58
CA LEU A 483 -3.70 -14.85 -28.01
C LEU A 483 -4.35 -14.56 -29.37
N LYS A 484 -4.38 -15.55 -30.28
CA LYS A 484 -5.10 -15.43 -31.58
C LYS A 484 -6.61 -15.21 -31.46
N LYS A 485 -7.20 -15.48 -30.29
CA LYS A 485 -8.65 -15.31 -30.06
C LYS A 485 -9.02 -13.84 -29.82
N PHE A 486 -8.05 -12.94 -29.71
CA PHE A 486 -8.26 -11.51 -29.53
C PHE A 486 -8.06 -10.79 -30.88
N PRO A 487 -9.11 -10.65 -31.71
CA PRO A 487 -8.97 -10.12 -33.07
C PRO A 487 -8.44 -8.68 -33.10
N ASN A 488 -8.75 -7.90 -32.05
CA ASN A 488 -8.43 -6.48 -31.96
C ASN A 488 -7.18 -6.18 -31.13
N LEU A 489 -6.38 -7.18 -30.78
CA LEU A 489 -5.22 -6.99 -29.90
C LEU A 489 -4.11 -6.21 -30.59
N ILE A 490 -3.94 -4.94 -30.20
CA ILE A 490 -2.90 -4.04 -30.75
C ILE A 490 -1.66 -3.95 -29.85
N TYR A 491 -1.82 -4.21 -28.56
CA TYR A 491 -0.75 -4.12 -27.57
C TYR A 491 -0.67 -5.40 -26.73
N LEU A 492 0.52 -6.00 -26.69
CA LEU A 492 0.83 -7.18 -25.90
C LEU A 492 2.06 -6.95 -25.03
N ASN A 493 1.97 -7.24 -23.74
CA ASN A 493 3.10 -7.25 -22.82
C ASN A 493 3.09 -8.51 -21.97
N LEU A 494 4.06 -9.39 -22.15
CA LEU A 494 4.21 -10.64 -21.42
C LEU A 494 5.54 -10.61 -20.65
N GLN A 495 5.48 -10.84 -19.33
CA GLN A 495 6.66 -10.85 -18.46
C GLN A 495 6.66 -12.11 -17.61
N ILE A 496 7.71 -12.93 -17.73
CA ILE A 496 7.88 -14.16 -16.93
C ILE A 496 8.42 -13.82 -15.54
N SER A 497 8.09 -14.63 -14.54
CA SER A 497 8.65 -14.54 -13.19
C SER A 497 10.18 -14.73 -13.20
N ASN A 498 10.91 -14.12 -12.26
CA ASN A 498 12.39 -14.23 -12.19
C ASN A 498 12.93 -15.62 -11.79
N GLU A 499 12.12 -16.67 -11.90
CA GLU A 499 12.57 -18.02 -11.60
C GLU A 499 13.69 -18.44 -12.57
N LEU A 500 14.78 -18.99 -12.02
CA LEU A 500 15.91 -19.53 -12.78
C LEU A 500 15.44 -20.77 -13.54
N ILE A 501 15.03 -20.57 -14.79
CA ILE A 501 14.48 -21.66 -15.60
C ILE A 501 15.58 -22.17 -16.54
N ASN A 502 15.92 -23.46 -16.40
CA ASN A 502 16.80 -24.17 -17.33
C ASN A 502 16.29 -24.09 -18.79
N ASN A 503 17.26 -23.97 -19.70
CA ASN A 503 17.19 -23.83 -21.16
C ASN A 503 15.99 -24.50 -21.85
N ASN A 504 14.85 -23.80 -21.95
CA ASN A 504 13.85 -24.15 -22.97
C ASN A 504 13.55 -22.91 -23.79
N GLU A 505 13.55 -23.09 -25.09
CA GLU A 505 13.13 -22.13 -26.12
C GLU A 505 11.60 -21.93 -26.06
N LEU A 506 11.14 -20.75 -26.47
CA LEU A 506 9.72 -20.41 -26.56
C LEU A 506 9.37 -20.15 -28.02
N TYR A 507 8.42 -20.92 -28.55
CA TYR A 507 7.97 -20.83 -29.94
C TYR A 507 6.72 -19.96 -30.06
N PHE A 508 6.75 -18.99 -30.98
CA PHE A 508 5.60 -18.21 -31.41
C PHE A 508 5.24 -18.61 -32.85
N GLU A 509 4.43 -19.66 -32.99
CA GLU A 509 4.13 -20.29 -34.29
C GLU A 509 3.00 -19.60 -35.09
N GLU A 510 2.18 -18.75 -34.45
CA GLU A 510 0.95 -18.22 -35.06
C GLU A 510 0.99 -16.69 -35.26
N SER A 511 0.47 -16.24 -36.41
CA SER A 511 0.39 -14.83 -36.76
C SER A 511 -0.58 -14.05 -35.85
N MET A 512 -0.15 -12.90 -35.34
CA MET A 512 -1.04 -11.94 -34.65
C MET A 512 -1.07 -10.64 -35.46
N PRO A 513 -1.85 -10.59 -36.56
CA PRO A 513 -1.71 -9.54 -37.56
C PRO A 513 -2.09 -8.15 -37.05
N SER A 514 -2.90 -8.02 -35.99
CA SER A 514 -3.31 -6.74 -35.42
C SER A 514 -2.30 -6.10 -34.46
N ILE A 515 -1.27 -6.84 -34.01
CA ILE A 515 -0.34 -6.31 -33.00
C ILE A 515 0.55 -5.23 -33.59
N GLU A 516 0.48 -4.04 -32.98
CA GLU A 516 1.35 -2.91 -33.30
C GLU A 516 2.52 -2.77 -32.31
N LYS A 517 2.31 -3.14 -31.04
CA LYS A 517 3.32 -3.06 -29.99
C LYS A 517 3.38 -4.33 -29.16
N CYS A 518 4.57 -4.91 -29.08
CA CYS A 518 4.83 -6.15 -28.35
C CYS A 518 6.01 -5.99 -27.38
N ILE A 519 5.82 -6.44 -26.14
CA ILE A 519 6.86 -6.49 -25.10
C ILE A 519 6.92 -7.92 -24.58
N LEU A 520 8.04 -8.59 -24.84
CA LEU A 520 8.32 -9.96 -24.41
C LEU A 520 9.53 -9.93 -23.47
N ASN A 521 9.26 -9.83 -22.18
CA ASN A 521 10.30 -9.89 -21.15
C ASN A 521 10.40 -11.31 -20.60
N PHE A 522 11.18 -12.13 -21.30
CA PHE A 522 11.46 -13.50 -20.90
C PHE A 522 12.94 -13.63 -20.54
N ASN A 523 13.23 -14.36 -19.46
CA ASN A 523 14.59 -14.78 -19.12
C ASN A 523 15.01 -16.00 -19.97
N LYS A 524 14.65 -16.00 -21.27
CA LYS A 524 14.76 -17.13 -22.18
C LYS A 524 14.93 -16.69 -23.63
N ARG A 525 15.59 -17.55 -24.41
CA ARG A 525 15.62 -17.46 -25.87
C ARG A 525 14.21 -17.61 -26.44
N ILE A 526 13.77 -16.59 -27.17
CA ILE A 526 12.53 -16.60 -27.95
C ILE A 526 12.86 -17.01 -29.38
N ILE A 527 12.18 -18.04 -29.87
CA ILE A 527 12.24 -18.44 -31.26
C ILE A 527 10.91 -18.09 -31.92
N ILE A 528 10.98 -17.33 -33.00
CA ILE A 528 9.83 -16.95 -33.80
C ILE A 528 9.95 -17.76 -35.09
N GLU A 529 9.15 -18.81 -35.18
CA GLU A 529 9.13 -19.76 -36.29
C GLU A 529 7.84 -19.59 -37.10
N GLY A 530 7.92 -19.84 -38.41
CA GLY A 530 6.79 -19.77 -39.34
C GLY A 530 7.06 -18.84 -40.53
N ASP A 531 6.19 -18.85 -41.54
CA ASP A 531 6.24 -17.94 -42.71
C ASP A 531 5.41 -16.66 -42.49
N HIS A 532 5.02 -16.41 -41.24
CA HIS A 532 4.00 -15.44 -40.91
C HIS A 532 4.59 -14.07 -40.56
N CYS A 533 4.32 -13.08 -41.40
CA CYS A 533 4.74 -11.70 -41.16
C CYS A 533 3.90 -11.04 -40.06
N TYR A 534 4.58 -10.44 -39.07
CA TYR A 534 3.97 -9.46 -38.16
C TYR A 534 3.91 -8.11 -38.86
N SER A 535 3.05 -8.04 -39.89
CA SER A 535 3.03 -6.95 -40.86
C SER A 535 2.78 -5.57 -40.22
N ASN A 536 2.02 -5.51 -39.12
CA ASN A 536 1.66 -4.26 -38.44
C ASN A 536 2.56 -3.93 -37.23
N LEU A 537 3.55 -4.77 -36.89
CA LEU A 537 4.36 -4.57 -35.69
C LEU A 537 5.31 -3.38 -35.88
N LYS A 538 5.08 -2.31 -35.12
CA LYS A 538 5.85 -1.06 -35.13
C LYS A 538 6.83 -0.96 -33.97
N TYR A 539 6.49 -1.55 -32.82
CA TYR A 539 7.27 -1.47 -31.58
C TYR A 539 7.49 -2.86 -30.99
N LEU A 540 8.75 -3.23 -30.77
CA LEU A 540 9.12 -4.50 -30.17
C LEU A 540 10.11 -4.29 -29.03
N THR A 541 9.84 -4.92 -27.88
CA THR A 541 10.81 -5.06 -26.79
C THR A 541 11.00 -6.54 -26.49
N ILE A 542 12.21 -7.06 -26.64
CA ILE A 542 12.53 -8.46 -26.35
C ILE A 542 13.74 -8.53 -25.41
N ASN A 543 13.66 -9.34 -24.36
CA ASN A 543 14.83 -9.62 -23.53
C ASN A 543 15.51 -10.94 -23.94
N GLN A 544 16.83 -10.99 -23.74
CA GLN A 544 17.70 -12.16 -23.95
C GLN A 544 17.60 -12.76 -25.36
N TYR A 545 18.04 -11.97 -26.34
CA TYR A 545 18.11 -12.40 -27.74
C TYR A 545 19.55 -12.62 -28.20
N HIS A 546 19.76 -13.60 -29.08
CA HIS A 546 21.00 -13.73 -29.83
C HIS A 546 20.96 -12.85 -31.08
N ILE A 547 22.07 -12.22 -31.42
CA ILE A 547 22.18 -11.26 -32.53
C ILE A 547 21.93 -11.92 -33.88
N ASN A 548 22.30 -13.19 -34.04
CA ASN A 548 22.06 -13.95 -35.26
C ASN A 548 20.56 -14.22 -35.47
N ASP A 549 19.85 -14.53 -34.38
CA ASP A 549 18.39 -14.68 -34.41
C ASP A 549 17.74 -13.33 -34.70
N LEU A 550 18.29 -12.23 -34.14
CA LEU A 550 17.73 -10.89 -34.33
C LEU A 550 17.70 -10.50 -35.80
N LEU A 551 18.82 -10.72 -36.48
CA LEU A 551 18.98 -10.32 -37.87
C LEU A 551 18.10 -11.17 -38.79
N SER A 552 17.98 -12.46 -38.49
CA SER A 552 17.01 -13.34 -39.17
C SER A 552 15.57 -12.88 -38.94
N PHE A 553 15.24 -12.52 -37.70
CA PHE A 553 13.92 -12.06 -37.32
C PHE A 553 13.52 -10.75 -37.99
N LEU A 554 14.42 -9.77 -37.95
CA LEU A 554 14.24 -8.49 -38.64
C LEU A 554 14.01 -8.77 -40.13
N HIS A 555 14.88 -9.53 -40.78
CA HIS A 555 14.82 -9.79 -42.22
C HIS A 555 13.47 -10.36 -42.69
N ILE A 556 12.90 -11.33 -41.96
CA ILE A 556 11.78 -12.12 -42.46
C ILE A 556 10.43 -11.57 -41.97
N TYR A 557 10.34 -11.06 -40.74
CA TYR A 557 9.04 -11.00 -40.06
C TYR A 557 8.46 -9.61 -39.81
N THR A 558 9.25 -8.54 -39.88
CA THR A 558 8.84 -7.23 -39.31
C THR A 558 9.18 -6.00 -40.16
N PRO A 559 8.69 -5.90 -41.41
CA PRO A 559 9.06 -4.81 -42.32
C PRO A 559 8.60 -3.40 -41.85
N GLN A 560 7.60 -3.30 -40.97
CA GLN A 560 7.08 -2.04 -40.43
C GLN A 560 7.70 -1.66 -39.07
N LEU A 561 8.70 -2.40 -38.59
CA LEU A 561 9.27 -2.15 -37.27
C LEU A 561 10.02 -0.81 -37.26
N HIS A 562 9.56 0.12 -36.42
CA HIS A 562 10.17 1.43 -36.24
C HIS A 562 11.01 1.52 -34.97
N HIS A 563 10.67 0.74 -33.95
CA HIS A 563 11.32 0.78 -32.65
C HIS A 563 11.60 -0.62 -32.12
N LEU A 564 12.86 -0.89 -31.82
CA LEU A 564 13.33 -2.14 -31.27
C LEU A 564 14.10 -1.90 -29.97
N THR A 565 13.68 -2.54 -28.88
CA THR A 565 14.41 -2.60 -27.62
C THR A 565 14.82 -4.04 -27.35
N ILE A 566 16.11 -4.31 -27.14
CA ILE A 566 16.65 -5.64 -26.95
C ILE A 566 17.61 -5.72 -25.78
N THR A 567 17.74 -6.91 -25.20
CA THR A 567 18.83 -7.27 -24.28
C THR A 567 19.63 -8.38 -24.95
N LEU A 568 20.89 -8.15 -25.29
CA LEU A 568 21.73 -9.11 -26.03
C LEU A 568 22.52 -9.97 -25.05
N ASN A 569 22.38 -11.29 -25.16
CA ASN A 569 23.04 -12.25 -24.27
C ASN A 569 24.16 -13.05 -24.96
N ASP A 570 24.67 -12.55 -26.08
CA ASP A 570 25.75 -13.21 -26.82
C ASP A 570 27.09 -13.14 -26.11
N ASP A 571 27.80 -14.26 -26.15
CA ASP A 571 29.22 -14.31 -25.88
C ASP A 571 30.01 -13.81 -27.10
N TYR A 572 31.15 -13.17 -26.86
CA TYR A 572 32.01 -12.54 -27.87
C TYR A 572 32.29 -13.40 -29.13
N ASN A 573 32.35 -14.73 -28.97
CA ASN A 573 32.72 -15.66 -30.04
C ASN A 573 31.55 -16.14 -30.93
N SER A 574 30.29 -15.81 -30.61
CA SER A 574 29.11 -16.38 -31.30
C SER A 574 28.72 -15.66 -32.60
N ILE A 575 29.31 -14.50 -32.89
CA ILE A 575 28.92 -13.65 -34.02
C ILE A 575 29.57 -14.16 -35.30
N LYS A 576 28.78 -14.82 -36.15
CA LYS A 576 29.19 -15.11 -37.53
C LYS A 576 28.89 -13.88 -38.39
N LEU A 577 29.83 -13.49 -39.26
CA LEU A 577 29.59 -12.45 -40.26
C LEU A 577 28.39 -12.87 -41.13
N LEU A 578 27.28 -12.16 -40.97
CA LEU A 578 26.04 -12.46 -41.69
C LEU A 578 26.09 -11.91 -43.12
N PRO A 579 25.36 -12.54 -44.06
CA PRO A 579 25.20 -12.02 -45.40
C PRO A 579 24.56 -10.63 -45.38
N LYS A 580 24.91 -9.79 -46.37
CA LYS A 580 24.36 -8.44 -46.51
C LYS A 580 22.82 -8.49 -46.48
N ILE A 581 22.23 -7.69 -45.59
CA ILE A 581 20.79 -7.50 -45.53
C ILE A 581 20.40 -6.60 -46.72
N GLU A 582 19.79 -7.19 -47.75
CA GLU A 582 19.34 -6.46 -48.94
C GLU A 582 18.01 -5.72 -48.71
N ASN A 583 17.23 -6.15 -47.72
CA ASN A 583 15.93 -5.58 -47.41
C ASN A 583 16.04 -4.32 -46.54
N LYS A 584 15.49 -3.22 -47.06
CA LYS A 584 15.39 -1.92 -46.40
C LYS A 584 14.39 -1.98 -45.25
N HIS A 585 14.89 -2.07 -44.02
CA HIS A 585 14.07 -1.97 -42.79
C HIS A 585 13.78 -0.54 -42.40
N ASN A 586 12.54 -0.26 -41.97
CA ASN A 586 12.13 1.07 -41.50
C ASN A 586 12.50 1.34 -40.03
N LEU A 587 13.51 0.64 -39.51
CA LEU A 587 13.91 0.71 -38.11
C LEU A 587 14.57 2.06 -37.82
N GLU A 588 13.87 2.90 -37.07
CA GLU A 588 14.34 4.25 -36.73
C GLU A 588 15.02 4.31 -35.37
N THR A 589 14.64 3.44 -34.43
CA THR A 589 15.19 3.43 -33.07
C THR A 589 15.58 2.02 -32.63
N LEU A 590 16.82 1.88 -32.15
CA LEU A 590 17.36 0.65 -31.57
C LEU A 590 17.92 0.94 -30.17
N ILE A 591 17.39 0.25 -29.17
CA ILE A 591 17.82 0.32 -27.77
C ILE A 591 18.37 -1.04 -27.36
N ILE A 592 19.64 -1.12 -26.99
CA ILE A 592 20.29 -2.31 -26.45
C ILE A 592 20.48 -2.08 -24.95
N LYS A 593 19.65 -2.73 -24.12
CA LYS A 593 19.61 -2.56 -22.66
C LYS A 593 20.79 -3.17 -21.94
N GLU A 594 21.35 -4.23 -22.47
CA GLU A 594 22.59 -4.85 -22.00
C GLU A 594 23.31 -5.40 -23.21
N CYS A 595 24.60 -5.06 -23.34
CA CYS A 595 25.44 -5.57 -24.41
C CYS A 595 26.83 -5.94 -23.90
N ARG A 596 27.27 -7.16 -24.21
CA ARG A 596 28.62 -7.67 -23.93
C ARG A 596 29.51 -7.72 -25.17
N ILE A 597 28.96 -7.39 -26.33
CA ILE A 597 29.67 -7.42 -27.61
C ILE A 597 30.51 -6.14 -27.73
N PRO A 598 31.78 -6.20 -28.14
CA PRO A 598 32.58 -5.00 -28.38
C PRO A 598 31.98 -4.06 -29.42
N PHE A 599 32.19 -2.76 -29.22
CA PHE A 599 31.54 -1.71 -30.00
C PHE A 599 31.87 -1.78 -31.51
N ASP A 600 33.11 -2.11 -31.88
CA ASP A 600 33.56 -2.24 -33.28
C ASP A 600 32.75 -3.27 -34.07
N ARG A 601 32.35 -4.38 -33.41
CA ARG A 601 31.49 -5.41 -34.01
C ARG A 601 30.05 -4.95 -34.12
N ILE A 602 29.54 -4.27 -33.11
CA ILE A 602 28.20 -3.68 -33.14
C ILE A 602 28.10 -2.64 -34.25
N GLU A 603 29.12 -1.79 -34.39
CA GLU A 603 29.21 -0.76 -35.40
C GLU A 603 29.14 -1.37 -36.80
N GLN A 604 29.97 -2.40 -37.08
CA GLN A 604 29.96 -3.11 -38.37
C GLN A 604 28.60 -3.74 -38.68
N LEU A 605 27.92 -4.33 -37.69
CA LEU A 605 26.62 -4.96 -37.87
C LEU A 605 25.50 -3.93 -38.08
N ILE A 606 25.42 -2.92 -37.21
CA ILE A 606 24.31 -1.97 -37.20
C ILE A 606 24.41 -0.98 -38.36
N LEU A 607 25.57 -0.37 -38.59
CA LEU A 607 25.70 0.70 -39.59
C LEU A 607 25.54 0.18 -41.02
N ILE A 608 25.96 -1.06 -41.29
CA ILE A 608 25.83 -1.67 -42.61
C ILE A 608 24.39 -2.14 -42.84
N SER A 609 23.72 -2.67 -41.82
CA SER A 609 22.42 -3.34 -41.99
C SER A 609 21.19 -2.46 -41.74
N LEU A 610 21.33 -1.30 -41.08
CA LEU A 610 20.19 -0.47 -40.66
C LEU A 610 20.33 0.98 -41.15
N PRO A 611 20.23 1.23 -42.47
CA PRO A 611 20.51 2.53 -43.07
C PRO A 611 19.54 3.66 -42.68
N TYR A 612 18.38 3.35 -42.08
CA TYR A 612 17.38 4.32 -41.64
C TYR A 612 17.37 4.58 -40.13
N LEU A 613 18.35 4.03 -39.40
CA LEU A 613 18.44 4.19 -37.95
C LEU A 613 18.73 5.65 -37.59
N LYS A 614 17.81 6.27 -36.85
CA LYS A 614 17.92 7.66 -36.36
C LYS A 614 18.43 7.73 -34.92
N ARG A 615 18.16 6.71 -34.11
CA ARG A 615 18.48 6.67 -32.67
C ARG A 615 19.05 5.31 -32.28
N LEU A 616 20.24 5.33 -31.70
CA LEU A 616 20.91 4.16 -31.15
C LEU A 616 21.22 4.43 -29.67
N HIS A 617 20.73 3.58 -28.78
CA HIS A 617 21.04 3.62 -27.35
C HIS A 617 21.65 2.29 -26.95
N ILE A 618 22.85 2.29 -26.39
CA ILE A 618 23.54 1.06 -25.97
C ILE A 618 23.94 1.23 -24.50
N ASN A 619 23.46 0.33 -23.65
CA ASN A 619 23.96 0.16 -22.31
C ASN A 619 24.93 -1.02 -22.28
N ALA A 620 26.21 -0.69 -22.25
CA ALA A 620 27.32 -1.61 -22.35
C ALA A 620 27.70 -2.20 -20.99
N ILE A 621 27.97 -3.50 -20.93
CA ILE A 621 28.42 -4.19 -19.71
C ILE A 621 29.73 -4.94 -20.02
N GLY A 622 30.87 -4.44 -19.52
CA GLY A 622 32.18 -5.12 -19.61
C GLY A 622 33.37 -4.19 -19.84
N ILE A 623 34.59 -4.72 -19.62
CA ILE A 623 35.87 -3.97 -19.68
C ILE A 623 36.21 -3.49 -21.10
N GLY A 624 35.78 -4.20 -22.14
CA GLY A 624 36.08 -3.85 -23.54
C GLY A 624 35.51 -2.50 -24.02
N TYR A 625 34.62 -1.88 -23.25
CA TYR A 625 34.10 -0.52 -23.50
C TYR A 625 34.87 0.58 -22.73
N ALA A 626 35.74 0.20 -21.79
CA ALA A 626 36.55 1.13 -21.01
C ALA A 626 37.88 1.48 -21.70
N ASP A 627 38.30 0.71 -22.70
CA ASP A 627 39.60 0.87 -23.37
C ASP A 627 39.65 2.04 -24.38
N GLY A 628 38.58 2.83 -24.51
CA GLY A 628 38.60 4.17 -25.11
C GLY A 628 39.09 4.23 -26.58
N LYS A 629 38.84 3.19 -27.36
CA LYS A 629 39.02 3.22 -28.83
C LYS A 629 37.69 3.36 -29.55
#